data_AF-A0A954Y5G9-F1
#
_entry.id   AF-A0A954Y5G9-F1
#
_cell.length_a   1.000
_cell.length_b   1.000
_cell.length_c   1.000
_cell.angle_alpha   90.00
_cell.angle_beta   90.00
_cell.angle_gamma   90.00
#
_symmetry.space_group_name_H-M   'P 1'
#
loop_
_entity.id
_entity.type
_entity.pdbx_description
1 polymer ?
#
loop_
_entity_poly.entity_id
_entity_poly.type
_entity_poly.pdbx_seq_one_letter_code
_entity_poly.pdbx_strand_id
1 'polypeptide(L)'
;MNIDTKRVRRDLSILRDWLGVDAATGQPHIPEATKSNAAKLLGCGAYEVNGLLYDADLFRRLRVRGEARGAAGLPDLTKALALVNGRPFDEVRSGGGSWLVDQSLPHYLTVAVVDVAHLVTTISLARGNHRVARAATETAILAAPHEQIPRLDLAAVAAAEGLSSEAKLIAQTTLDGDGDEPPLEVSRRAGEIVARHRWLVDDAQAS
;
A
#
# COMPACT_ATOMS: atom_id res chain seq x y z
N MET A 1 -23.39 11.48 11.54
CA MET A 1 -23.02 10.59 12.66
C MET A 1 -23.16 11.36 13.97
N ASN A 2 -24.10 10.99 14.84
CA ASN A 2 -24.33 11.69 16.12
C ASN A 2 -23.71 10.85 17.26
N ILE A 3 -22.48 11.18 17.66
CA ILE A 3 -21.78 10.47 18.75
C ILE A 3 -21.98 11.26 20.04
N ASP A 4 -22.43 10.59 21.10
CA ASP A 4 -22.54 11.19 22.45
C ASP A 4 -21.17 11.68 22.95
N THR A 5 -21.11 12.94 23.37
CA THR A 5 -19.90 13.58 23.91
C THR A 5 -19.36 12.84 25.14
N LYS A 6 -20.22 12.26 25.98
CA LYS A 6 -19.75 11.45 27.14
C LYS A 6 -18.99 10.21 26.68
N ARG A 7 -19.46 9.58 25.60
CA ARG A 7 -18.79 8.43 24.98
C ARG A 7 -17.43 8.84 24.40
N VAL A 8 -17.36 9.94 23.64
CA VAL A 8 -16.10 10.45 23.08
C VAL A 8 -15.04 10.65 24.18
N ARG A 9 -15.42 11.29 25.29
CA ARG A 9 -14.51 11.54 26.42
C ARG A 9 -14.02 10.24 27.05
N ARG A 10 -14.90 9.24 27.21
CA ARG A 10 -14.54 7.93 27.76
C ARG A 10 -13.58 7.19 26.83
N ASP A 11 -13.92 7.08 25.56
CA ASP A 11 -13.12 6.36 24.56
C ASP A 11 -11.72 6.98 24.44
N LEU A 12 -11.62 8.31 24.47
CA LEU A 12 -10.32 9.01 24.45
C LEU A 12 -9.54 8.95 25.75
N SER A 13 -10.20 8.73 26.89
CA SER A 13 -9.49 8.41 28.14
C SER A 13 -8.81 7.05 28.02
N ILE A 14 -9.54 6.04 27.54
CA ILE A 14 -9.01 4.68 27.34
C ILE A 14 -7.82 4.72 26.36
N LEU A 15 -7.99 5.41 25.22
CA LEU A 15 -6.92 5.53 24.22
C LEU A 15 -5.69 6.28 24.77
N ARG A 16 -5.89 7.33 25.57
CA ARG A 16 -4.77 8.04 26.22
C ARG A 16 -4.00 7.12 27.16
N ASP A 17 -4.70 6.30 27.93
CA ASP A 17 -4.08 5.35 28.86
C ASP A 17 -3.30 4.26 28.12
N TRP A 18 -3.83 3.76 27.00
CA TRP A 18 -3.15 2.76 26.17
C TRP A 18 -1.92 3.30 25.46
N LEU A 19 -2.02 4.51 24.88
CA LEU A 19 -0.91 5.11 24.13
C LEU A 19 0.16 5.69 25.05
N GLY A 20 -0.21 6.13 26.26
CA GLY A 20 0.72 6.69 27.23
C GLY A 20 1.30 8.02 26.77
N VAL A 21 2.59 8.21 27.07
CA VAL A 21 3.33 9.46 26.83
C VAL A 21 4.41 9.27 25.77
N ASP A 22 4.66 10.33 25.01
CA ASP A 22 5.78 10.42 24.09
C ASP A 22 7.08 10.47 24.88
N ALA A 23 7.97 9.51 24.64
CA ALA A 23 9.25 9.39 25.33
C ALA A 23 10.18 10.60 25.12
N ALA A 24 10.05 11.32 24.00
CA ALA A 24 10.88 12.49 23.70
C ALA A 24 10.43 13.74 24.46
N THR A 25 9.12 13.87 24.75
CA THR A 25 8.54 15.10 25.33
C THR A 25 7.99 14.91 26.74
N GLY A 26 7.79 13.66 27.18
CA GLY A 26 7.11 13.30 28.43
C GLY A 26 5.61 13.66 28.44
N GLN A 27 5.05 14.12 27.33
CA GLN A 27 3.65 14.53 27.24
C GLN A 27 2.76 13.39 26.69
N PRO A 28 1.48 13.32 27.08
CA PRO A 28 0.55 12.35 26.52
C PRO A 28 0.47 12.43 25.00
N HIS A 29 0.48 11.27 24.32
CA HIS A 29 0.24 11.22 22.87
C HIS A 29 -1.12 11.81 22.49
N ILE A 30 -2.11 11.70 23.38
CA ILE A 30 -3.41 12.37 23.26
C ILE A 30 -3.55 13.35 24.42
N PRO A 31 -3.29 14.65 24.24
CA PRO A 31 -3.53 15.66 25.28
C PRO A 31 -5.01 15.75 25.68
N GLU A 32 -5.28 16.48 26.76
CA GLU A 32 -6.65 16.94 27.03
C GLU A 32 -7.14 17.83 25.88
N ALA A 33 -8.44 17.73 25.55
CA ALA A 33 -9.02 18.48 24.44
C ALA A 33 -8.84 19.99 24.53
N THR A 34 -8.71 20.57 25.73
CA THR A 34 -8.50 22.01 25.91
C THR A 34 -7.02 22.42 25.87
N LYS A 35 -6.10 21.44 25.91
CA LYS A 35 -4.65 21.66 25.99
C LYS A 35 -3.91 21.30 24.69
N SER A 36 -4.60 20.70 23.71
CA SER A 36 -4.03 20.38 22.40
C SER A 36 -3.65 21.63 21.60
N ASN A 37 -2.77 21.49 20.61
CA ASN A 37 -2.46 22.60 19.72
C ASN A 37 -3.64 22.90 18.79
N ALA A 38 -4.35 21.86 18.36
CA ALA A 38 -5.62 22.01 17.65
C ALA A 38 -6.61 22.90 18.41
N ALA A 39 -6.71 22.78 19.73
CA ALA A 39 -7.61 23.61 20.53
C ALA A 39 -7.18 25.08 20.60
N LYS A 40 -5.87 25.33 20.69
CA LYS A 40 -5.33 26.69 20.63
C LYS A 40 -5.62 27.34 19.28
N LEU A 41 -5.55 26.57 18.20
CA LEU A 41 -5.81 27.03 16.83
C LEU A 41 -7.31 27.29 16.58
N LEU A 42 -8.17 26.38 17.03
CA LEU A 42 -9.60 26.39 16.76
C LEU A 42 -10.41 27.22 17.78
N GLY A 43 -9.81 27.60 18.91
CA GLY A 43 -10.50 28.31 20.00
C GLY A 43 -11.55 27.47 20.73
N CYS A 44 -11.59 26.15 20.48
CA CYS A 44 -12.52 25.21 21.11
C CYS A 44 -11.82 23.89 21.44
N GLY A 45 -12.39 23.10 22.36
CA GLY A 45 -11.80 21.84 22.77
C GLY A 45 -11.74 20.84 21.61
N ALA A 46 -10.53 20.45 21.21
CA ALA A 46 -10.27 19.53 20.11
C ALA A 46 -9.23 18.48 20.52
N TYR A 47 -9.46 17.24 20.15
CA TYR A 47 -8.49 16.17 20.39
C TYR A 47 -7.52 16.05 19.22
N GLU A 48 -6.27 15.77 19.56
CA GLU A 48 -5.14 15.69 18.63
C GLU A 48 -4.27 14.52 19.07
N VAL A 49 -3.71 13.79 18.09
CA VAL A 49 -2.73 12.73 18.35
C VAL A 49 -1.35 13.28 17.95
N ASN A 50 -0.41 13.29 18.90
CA ASN A 50 0.92 13.85 18.73
C ASN A 50 1.97 12.75 18.73
N GLY A 51 2.95 12.84 17.83
CA GLY A 51 4.18 12.03 17.90
C GLY A 51 3.99 10.50 17.75
N LEU A 52 2.79 10.03 17.41
CA LEU A 52 2.52 8.60 17.26
C LEU A 52 2.99 8.11 15.90
N LEU A 53 3.83 7.08 15.89
CA LEU A 53 4.24 6.37 14.68
C LEU A 53 3.31 5.19 14.45
N TYR A 54 2.80 5.10 13.23
CA TYR A 54 2.00 3.97 12.74
C TYR A 54 2.55 3.50 11.39
N ASP A 55 2.16 2.30 10.99
CA ASP A 55 2.62 1.61 9.79
C ASP A 55 2.59 2.49 8.52
N ALA A 56 1.50 3.20 8.24
CA ALA A 56 1.36 4.01 7.03
C ALA A 56 2.29 5.23 7.05
N ASP A 57 2.53 5.86 8.20
CA ASP A 57 3.50 6.94 8.31
C ASP A 57 4.94 6.40 8.20
N LEU A 58 5.24 5.26 8.81
CA LEU A 58 6.54 4.59 8.68
C LEU A 58 6.80 4.17 7.22
N PHE A 59 5.81 3.60 6.54
CA PHE A 59 5.84 3.26 5.13
C PHE A 59 6.19 4.49 4.29
N ARG A 60 5.46 5.60 4.50
CA ARG A 60 5.68 6.85 3.77
C ARG A 60 7.11 7.38 3.99
N ARG A 61 7.60 7.39 5.24
CA ARG A 61 8.96 7.85 5.55
C ARG A 61 10.03 6.96 4.90
N LEU A 62 9.84 5.64 4.93
CA LEU A 62 10.73 4.67 4.30
C LEU A 62 10.73 4.81 2.77
N ARG A 63 9.56 4.97 2.15
CA ARG A 63 9.42 5.25 0.72
C ARG A 63 10.21 6.49 0.32
N VAL A 64 9.94 7.63 0.97
CA VAL A 64 10.62 8.91 0.66
C VAL A 64 12.13 8.78 0.82
N ARG A 65 12.60 8.13 1.89
CA ARG A 65 14.03 7.93 2.12
C ARG A 65 14.65 6.99 1.07
N GLY A 66 13.95 5.93 0.69
CA GLY A 66 14.39 4.98 -0.33
C GLY A 66 14.49 5.63 -1.71
N GLU A 67 13.45 6.33 -2.15
CA GLU A 67 13.42 7.03 -3.45
C GLU A 67 14.54 8.08 -3.53
N ALA A 68 14.75 8.88 -2.47
CA ALA A 68 15.81 9.87 -2.43
C ALA A 68 17.23 9.27 -2.52
N ARG A 69 17.40 7.98 -2.16
CA ARG A 69 18.69 7.26 -2.21
C ARG A 69 18.94 6.55 -3.54
N GLY A 70 17.99 6.57 -4.48
CA GLY A 70 18.10 5.88 -5.76
C GLY A 70 18.46 4.39 -5.60
N ALA A 71 19.51 3.93 -6.28
CA ALA A 71 19.93 2.52 -6.27
C ALA A 71 20.29 1.97 -4.87
N ALA A 72 20.70 2.84 -3.94
CA ALA A 72 21.00 2.48 -2.55
C ALA A 72 19.75 2.44 -1.66
N GLY A 73 18.58 2.86 -2.17
CA GLY A 73 17.32 2.93 -1.45
C GLY A 73 16.56 1.63 -1.29
N LEU A 74 16.95 0.57 -2.02
CA LEU A 74 16.26 -0.73 -2.03
C LEU A 74 15.95 -1.27 -0.62
N PRO A 75 16.87 -1.25 0.37
CA PRO A 75 16.57 -1.75 1.71
C PRO A 75 15.46 -0.99 2.43
N ASP A 76 15.30 0.31 2.17
CA ASP A 76 14.23 1.11 2.75
C ASP A 76 12.89 0.79 2.09
N LEU A 77 12.87 0.63 0.76
CA LEU A 77 11.67 0.24 0.02
C LEU A 77 11.20 -1.16 0.41
N THR A 78 12.10 -2.13 0.56
CA THR A 78 11.75 -3.48 1.05
C THR A 78 11.23 -3.43 2.49
N LYS A 79 11.81 -2.60 3.37
CA LYS A 79 11.28 -2.40 4.72
C LYS A 79 9.91 -1.74 4.72
N ALA A 80 9.62 -0.85 3.78
CA ALA A 80 8.30 -0.26 3.63
C ALA A 80 7.28 -1.35 3.30
N LEU A 81 7.56 -2.21 2.31
CA LEU A 81 6.68 -3.33 1.95
C LEU A 81 6.45 -4.32 3.09
N ALA A 82 7.44 -4.53 3.96
CA ALA A 82 7.30 -5.40 5.13
C ALA A 82 6.27 -4.90 6.17
N LEU A 83 5.81 -3.64 6.07
CA LEU A 83 4.73 -3.10 6.90
C LEU A 83 3.34 -3.40 6.34
N VAL A 84 3.24 -3.92 5.11
CA VAL A 84 1.98 -4.17 4.43
C VAL A 84 1.52 -5.59 4.73
N ASN A 85 0.34 -5.73 5.32
CA ASN A 85 -0.25 -7.01 5.74
C ASN A 85 -1.58 -7.33 5.06
N GLY A 86 -2.08 -6.48 4.17
CA GLY A 86 -3.43 -6.57 3.63
C GLY A 86 -3.83 -5.35 2.82
N ARG A 87 -5.10 -5.30 2.42
CA ARG A 87 -5.71 -4.10 1.86
C ARG A 87 -5.72 -3.00 2.93
N PRO A 88 -5.36 -1.74 2.60
CA PRO A 88 -5.47 -0.65 3.56
C PRO A 88 -6.87 -0.55 4.16
N PHE A 89 -6.97 -0.60 5.49
CA PHE A 89 -8.21 -0.45 6.25
C PHE A 89 -9.28 -1.54 6.04
N ASP A 90 -8.90 -2.76 5.64
CA ASP A 90 -9.85 -3.87 5.42
C ASP A 90 -10.55 -4.34 6.71
N GLU A 91 -9.94 -4.11 7.87
CA GLU A 91 -10.46 -4.52 9.19
C GLU A 91 -11.40 -3.48 9.82
N VAL A 92 -11.73 -2.39 9.13
CA VAL A 92 -12.63 -1.38 9.67
C VAL A 92 -14.04 -1.96 9.77
N ARG A 93 -14.57 -2.00 11.01
CA ARG A 93 -15.92 -2.51 11.30
C ARG A 93 -16.98 -1.91 10.36
N SER A 94 -18.00 -2.70 10.03
CA SER A 94 -19.17 -2.24 9.27
C SER A 94 -19.77 -0.97 9.91
N GLY A 95 -19.93 0.08 9.10
CA GLY A 95 -20.40 1.40 9.53
C GLY A 95 -19.42 2.25 10.35
N GLY A 96 -18.19 1.77 10.61
CA GLY A 96 -17.16 2.49 11.36
C GLY A 96 -16.20 3.34 10.52
N GLY A 97 -16.18 3.12 9.21
CA GLY A 97 -15.24 3.73 8.27
C GLY A 97 -15.84 4.79 7.35
N SER A 98 -17.09 5.24 7.54
CA SER A 98 -17.70 6.18 6.58
C SER A 98 -16.91 7.49 6.44
N TRP A 99 -16.30 7.96 7.52
CA TRP A 99 -15.41 9.13 7.53
C TRP A 99 -14.09 8.90 6.79
N LEU A 100 -13.70 7.64 6.60
CA LEU A 100 -12.51 7.25 5.87
C LEU A 100 -12.78 7.21 4.36
N VAL A 101 -14.04 7.01 3.93
CA VAL A 101 -14.42 7.04 2.51
C VAL A 101 -14.33 8.45 1.94
N ASP A 102 -14.64 9.47 2.75
CA ASP A 102 -14.44 10.89 2.39
C ASP A 102 -12.96 11.29 2.35
N GLN A 103 -12.07 10.43 2.85
CA GLN A 103 -10.62 10.62 2.82
C GLN A 103 -10.05 9.77 1.68
N SER A 104 -9.41 10.37 0.68
CA SER A 104 -8.71 9.61 -0.38
C SER A 104 -7.51 8.79 0.13
N LEU A 105 -7.30 8.69 1.45
CA LEU A 105 -6.18 8.05 2.11
C LEU A 105 -6.03 6.55 1.78
N PRO A 106 -7.08 5.70 1.84
CA PRO A 106 -6.93 4.30 1.47
C PRO A 106 -6.46 4.14 0.02
N HIS A 107 -7.03 4.92 -0.90
CA HIS A 107 -6.63 4.92 -2.31
C HIS A 107 -5.17 5.35 -2.49
N TYR A 108 -4.73 6.43 -1.82
CA TYR A 108 -3.33 6.85 -1.86
C TYR A 108 -2.37 5.79 -1.32
N LEU A 109 -2.74 5.07 -0.26
CA LEU A 109 -1.91 3.98 0.27
C LEU A 109 -1.83 2.81 -0.70
N THR A 110 -2.95 2.40 -1.30
CA THR A 110 -2.98 1.34 -2.32
C THR A 110 -2.05 1.67 -3.47
N VAL A 111 -2.18 2.87 -4.07
CA VAL A 111 -1.30 3.33 -5.16
C VAL A 111 0.16 3.37 -4.71
N ALA A 112 0.42 3.87 -3.50
CA ALA A 112 1.78 3.97 -2.97
C ALA A 112 2.44 2.60 -2.76
N VAL A 113 1.69 1.60 -2.30
CA VAL A 113 2.19 0.22 -2.16
C VAL A 113 2.52 -0.37 -3.53
N VAL A 114 1.63 -0.21 -4.52
CA VAL A 114 1.86 -0.69 -5.88
C VAL A 114 3.11 -0.05 -6.50
N ASP A 115 3.28 1.27 -6.36
CA ASP A 115 4.48 1.98 -6.86
C ASP A 115 5.77 1.44 -6.25
N VAL A 116 5.80 1.30 -4.92
CA VAL A 116 6.99 0.83 -4.19
C VAL A 116 7.30 -0.62 -4.56
N ALA A 117 6.29 -1.47 -4.66
CA ALA A 117 6.46 -2.85 -5.09
C ALA A 117 7.01 -2.93 -6.52
N HIS A 118 6.45 -2.18 -7.45
CA HIS A 118 6.93 -2.14 -8.83
C HIS A 118 8.40 -1.72 -8.93
N LEU A 119 8.83 -0.73 -8.14
CA LEU A 119 10.23 -0.31 -8.05
C LEU A 119 11.12 -1.43 -7.49
N VAL A 120 10.72 -2.06 -6.38
CA VAL A 120 11.47 -3.17 -5.77
C VAL A 120 11.58 -4.34 -6.73
N THR A 121 10.50 -4.71 -7.42
CA THR A 121 10.46 -5.79 -8.41
C THR A 121 11.40 -5.48 -9.57
N THR A 122 11.30 -4.29 -10.17
CA THR A 122 12.16 -3.87 -11.29
C THR A 122 13.64 -3.92 -10.93
N ILE A 123 14.02 -3.34 -9.77
CA ILE A 123 15.41 -3.33 -9.30
C ILE A 123 15.90 -4.76 -9.00
N SER A 124 15.04 -5.60 -8.40
CA SER A 124 15.41 -6.95 -8.00
C SER A 124 15.58 -7.88 -9.20
N LEU A 125 14.71 -7.77 -10.21
CA LEU A 125 14.86 -8.48 -11.49
C LEU A 125 16.15 -8.09 -12.20
N ALA A 126 16.48 -6.80 -12.27
CA ALA A 126 17.74 -6.33 -12.86
C ALA A 126 18.99 -6.87 -12.14
N ARG A 127 18.86 -7.28 -10.87
CA ARG A 127 19.93 -7.87 -10.05
C ARG A 127 19.87 -9.40 -9.98
N GLY A 128 18.94 -10.05 -10.69
CA GLY A 128 18.72 -11.50 -10.63
C GLY A 128 18.18 -12.02 -9.29
N ASN A 129 17.63 -11.15 -8.45
CA ASN A 129 17.08 -11.53 -7.15
C ASN A 129 15.57 -11.79 -7.26
N HIS A 130 15.23 -12.94 -7.85
CA HIS A 130 13.83 -13.29 -8.14
C HIS A 130 12.99 -13.45 -6.87
N ARG A 131 13.59 -13.95 -5.78
CA ARG A 131 12.91 -14.10 -4.48
C ARG A 131 12.37 -12.78 -3.93
N VAL A 132 13.17 -11.71 -3.97
CA VAL A 132 12.73 -10.39 -3.50
C VAL A 132 11.72 -9.77 -4.47
N ALA A 133 11.92 -9.97 -5.78
CA ALA A 133 10.98 -9.51 -6.79
C ALA A 133 9.59 -10.14 -6.61
N ARG A 134 9.53 -11.47 -6.45
CA ARG A 134 8.30 -12.22 -6.18
C ARG A 134 7.59 -11.75 -4.92
N ALA A 135 8.32 -11.65 -3.81
CA ALA A 135 7.75 -11.22 -2.53
C ALA A 135 7.16 -9.79 -2.60
N ALA A 136 7.85 -8.86 -3.28
CA ALA A 136 7.36 -7.49 -3.45
C ALA A 136 6.05 -7.46 -4.25
N THR A 137 6.01 -8.24 -5.33
CA THR A 137 4.82 -8.34 -6.17
C THR A 137 3.63 -8.98 -5.44
N GLU A 138 3.85 -10.09 -4.73
CA GLU A 138 2.80 -10.74 -3.93
C GLU A 138 2.25 -9.82 -2.84
N THR A 139 3.12 -9.00 -2.22
CA THR A 139 2.71 -7.96 -1.26
C THR A 139 1.80 -6.92 -1.91
N ALA A 140 2.08 -6.49 -3.13
CA ALA A 140 1.21 -5.56 -3.84
C ALA A 140 -0.11 -6.19 -4.28
N ILE A 141 -0.13 -7.47 -4.68
CA ILE A 141 -1.38 -8.19 -4.97
C ILE A 141 -2.24 -8.29 -3.71
N LEU A 142 -1.64 -8.56 -2.56
CA LEU A 142 -2.34 -8.61 -1.28
C LEU A 142 -3.00 -7.26 -0.92
N ALA A 143 -2.29 -6.15 -1.14
CA ALA A 143 -2.79 -4.82 -0.84
C ALA A 143 -3.77 -4.27 -1.89
N ALA A 144 -3.59 -4.65 -3.15
CA ALA A 144 -4.26 -4.10 -4.30
C ALA A 144 -4.73 -5.21 -5.28
N PRO A 145 -5.60 -6.12 -4.83
CA PRO A 145 -5.96 -7.32 -5.61
C PRO A 145 -6.80 -7.04 -6.85
N HIS A 146 -7.21 -5.81 -7.13
CA HIS A 146 -7.90 -5.47 -8.38
C HIS A 146 -6.98 -4.70 -9.35
N GLU A 147 -5.73 -4.42 -8.96
CA GLU A 147 -4.77 -3.73 -9.82
C GLU A 147 -4.08 -4.70 -10.79
N GLN A 148 -3.89 -4.24 -12.03
CA GLN A 148 -3.25 -5.02 -13.09
C GLN A 148 -1.72 -5.03 -12.96
N ILE A 149 -1.12 -3.91 -12.56
CA ILE A 149 0.35 -3.74 -12.52
C ILE A 149 1.03 -4.84 -11.67
N PRO A 150 0.58 -5.14 -10.43
CA PRO A 150 1.19 -6.20 -9.63
C PRO A 150 1.12 -7.58 -10.32
N ARG A 151 0.01 -7.90 -10.99
CA ARG A 151 -0.10 -9.19 -11.70
C ARG A 151 0.85 -9.26 -12.90
N LEU A 152 1.00 -8.17 -13.66
CA LEU A 152 1.96 -8.11 -14.76
C LEU A 152 3.41 -8.19 -14.26
N ASP A 153 3.71 -7.55 -13.14
CA ASP A 153 5.00 -7.70 -12.46
C ASP A 153 5.24 -9.17 -12.04
N LEU A 154 4.19 -9.92 -11.67
CA LEU A 154 4.31 -11.33 -11.31
C LEU A 154 4.60 -12.19 -12.54
N ALA A 155 3.96 -11.88 -13.67
CA ALA A 155 4.27 -12.50 -14.96
C ALA A 155 5.74 -12.25 -15.36
N ALA A 156 6.26 -11.04 -15.13
CA ALA A 156 7.66 -10.72 -15.37
C ALA A 156 8.62 -11.53 -14.48
N VAL A 157 8.27 -11.71 -13.21
CA VAL A 157 9.01 -12.56 -12.27
C VAL A 157 9.00 -14.02 -12.72
N ALA A 158 7.83 -14.57 -13.04
CA ALA A 158 7.71 -15.95 -13.52
C ALA A 158 8.54 -16.19 -14.79
N ALA A 159 8.51 -15.24 -15.74
CA ALA A 159 9.33 -15.32 -16.95
C ALA A 159 10.84 -15.30 -16.63
N ALA A 160 11.29 -14.45 -15.71
CA ALA A 160 12.69 -14.40 -15.27
C ALA A 160 13.13 -15.67 -14.52
N GLU A 161 12.20 -16.36 -13.86
CA GLU A 161 12.43 -17.66 -13.21
C GLU A 161 12.41 -18.85 -14.21
N GLY A 162 12.15 -18.60 -15.49
CA GLY A 162 12.08 -19.65 -16.53
C GLY A 162 10.73 -20.36 -16.59
N LEU A 163 9.70 -19.82 -15.92
CA LEU A 163 8.35 -20.38 -15.84
C LEU A 163 7.46 -19.76 -16.93
N SER A 164 7.83 -19.95 -18.20
CA SER A 164 7.18 -19.27 -19.34
C SER A 164 5.67 -19.54 -19.44
N SER A 165 5.23 -20.77 -19.15
CA SER A 165 3.81 -21.14 -19.17
C SER A 165 3.01 -20.41 -18.08
N GLU A 166 3.59 -20.27 -16.89
CA GLU A 166 3.00 -19.52 -15.77
C GLU A 166 2.92 -18.03 -16.11
N ALA A 167 3.99 -17.45 -16.64
CA ALA A 167 4.04 -16.06 -17.06
C ALA A 167 2.94 -15.73 -18.10
N LYS A 168 2.78 -16.60 -19.10
CA LYS A 168 1.73 -16.46 -20.12
C LYS A 168 0.33 -16.51 -19.49
N LEU A 169 0.07 -17.50 -18.63
CA LEU A 169 -1.23 -17.66 -17.98
C LEU A 169 -1.59 -16.45 -17.10
N ILE A 170 -0.64 -15.94 -16.31
CA ILE A 170 -0.84 -14.76 -15.46
C ILE A 170 -1.12 -13.52 -16.32
N ALA A 171 -0.36 -13.33 -17.40
CA ALA A 171 -0.57 -12.20 -18.30
C ALA A 171 -1.94 -12.25 -18.99
N GLN A 172 -2.37 -13.42 -19.47
CA GLN A 172 -3.67 -13.61 -20.12
C GLN A 172 -4.82 -13.32 -19.14
N THR A 173 -4.82 -13.98 -17.98
CA THR A 173 -5.89 -13.80 -16.98
C THR A 173 -5.98 -12.35 -16.48
N THR A 174 -4.86 -11.63 -16.40
CA THR A 174 -4.86 -10.20 -16.04
C THR A 174 -5.54 -9.32 -17.08
N LEU A 175 -5.41 -9.65 -18.37
CA LEU A 175 -6.00 -8.88 -19.47
C LEU A 175 -7.46 -9.22 -19.71
N ASP A 176 -7.82 -10.49 -19.54
CA ASP A 176 -9.18 -10.99 -19.74
C ASP A 176 -10.15 -10.43 -18.67
N GLY A 177 -9.61 -10.08 -17.48
CA GLY A 177 -10.38 -9.54 -16.36
C GLY A 177 -11.13 -10.62 -15.57
N ASP A 178 -11.67 -10.26 -14.41
CA ASP A 178 -12.54 -11.13 -13.63
C ASP A 178 -13.91 -11.14 -14.33
N GLY A 179 -14.33 -12.28 -14.92
CA GLY A 179 -15.50 -12.37 -15.81
C GLY A 179 -16.88 -11.96 -15.27
N ASP A 180 -16.96 -11.54 -14.01
CA ASP A 180 -18.16 -10.95 -13.38
C ASP A 180 -18.20 -9.42 -13.47
N GLU A 181 -17.11 -8.77 -13.87
CA GLU A 181 -17.01 -7.32 -14.02
C GLU A 181 -16.71 -6.99 -15.49
N PRO A 182 -17.30 -5.93 -16.08
CA PRO A 182 -16.97 -5.54 -17.45
C PRO A 182 -15.45 -5.38 -17.55
N PRO A 183 -14.80 -5.91 -18.61
CA PRO A 183 -13.35 -5.79 -18.74
C PRO A 183 -12.96 -4.33 -18.52
N LEU A 184 -12.21 -4.05 -17.45
CA LEU A 184 -11.57 -2.76 -17.30
C LEU A 184 -10.73 -2.59 -18.57
N GLU A 185 -10.96 -1.53 -19.33
CA GLU A 185 -10.12 -1.23 -20.50
C GLU A 185 -8.67 -1.43 -20.07
N VAL A 186 -7.98 -2.37 -20.74
CA VAL A 186 -6.57 -2.63 -20.50
C VAL A 186 -5.87 -1.29 -20.55
N SER A 187 -5.33 -0.84 -19.41
CA SER A 187 -4.70 0.46 -19.38
C SER A 187 -3.62 0.49 -20.46
N ARG A 188 -3.49 1.61 -21.20
CA ARG A 188 -2.47 1.75 -22.26
C ARG A 188 -1.09 1.27 -21.80
N ARG A 189 -0.76 1.52 -20.52
CA ARG A 189 0.48 1.09 -19.86
C ARG A 189 0.59 -0.44 -19.72
N ALA A 190 -0.48 -1.12 -19.34
CA ALA A 190 -0.51 -2.59 -19.26
C ALA A 190 -0.28 -3.23 -20.65
N GLY A 191 -0.91 -2.69 -21.70
CA GLY A 191 -0.68 -3.13 -23.08
C GLY A 191 0.78 -2.94 -23.53
N GLU A 192 1.38 -1.79 -23.21
CA GLU A 192 2.80 -1.50 -23.51
C GLU A 192 3.76 -2.47 -22.78
N ILE A 193 3.49 -2.82 -21.52
CA ILE A 193 4.30 -3.77 -20.74
C ILE A 193 4.23 -5.16 -21.39
N VAL A 194 3.02 -5.66 -21.68
CA VAL A 194 2.84 -6.97 -22.31
C VAL A 194 3.51 -7.04 -23.69
N ALA A 195 3.35 -6.00 -24.52
CA ALA A 195 3.98 -5.93 -25.83
C ALA A 195 5.51 -5.92 -25.75
N ARG A 196 6.09 -5.23 -24.77
CA ARG A 196 7.54 -5.18 -24.54
C ARG A 196 8.10 -6.52 -24.13
N HIS A 197 7.38 -7.27 -23.30
CA HIS A 197 7.86 -8.55 -22.77
C HIS A 197 7.55 -9.76 -23.65
N ARG A 198 6.70 -9.61 -24.69
CA ARG A 198 6.34 -10.64 -25.66
C ARG A 198 5.77 -11.95 -25.05
N TRP A 199 5.21 -11.89 -23.84
CA TRP A 199 4.64 -13.08 -23.17
C TRP A 199 3.50 -13.76 -23.96
N LEU A 200 2.80 -12.98 -24.78
CA LEU A 200 1.65 -13.43 -25.56
C LEU A 200 1.97 -13.64 -27.05
N VAL A 201 3.24 -13.54 -27.43
CA VAL A 201 3.66 -13.88 -28.80
C VAL A 201 3.87 -15.39 -28.84
N ASP A 202 2.93 -16.11 -29.44
CA ASP A 202 3.11 -17.54 -29.69
C ASP A 202 4.20 -17.78 -30.75
N ASP A 203 4.89 -18.93 -30.62
CA ASP A 203 5.76 -19.57 -31.61
C ASP A 203 4.96 -19.92 -32.89
N ALA A 204 4.45 -18.91 -33.59
CA ALA A 204 3.79 -19.07 -34.89
C ALA A 204 4.79 -19.37 -36.03
N GLN A 205 6.02 -19.77 -35.70
CA GLN A 205 7.03 -20.27 -36.65
C GLN A 205 7.73 -21.52 -36.11
N ALA A 206 6.97 -22.56 -35.79
CA ALA A 206 7.50 -23.92 -35.68
C ALA A 206 6.43 -24.97 -36.02
N SER A 207 5.95 -24.97 -37.28
CA SER A 207 5.62 -26.16 -38.10
C SER A 207 5.06 -25.74 -39.44
#